data_AF-A0A7D8UBY3-F1
#
_entry.id   AF-A0A7D8UBY3-F1
#
_cell.length_a   1.000
_cell.length_b   1.000
_cell.length_c   1.000
_cell.angle_alpha   90.00
_cell.angle_beta   90.00
_cell.angle_gamma   90.00
#
_symmetry.space_group_name_H-M   'P 1'
#
loop_
_entity.id
_entity.type
_entity.pdbx_description
1 polymer ?
#
loop_
_entity_poly.entity_id
_entity_poly.type
_entity_poly.pdbx_seq_one_letter_code
_entity_poly.pdbx_strand_id
1 'polypeptide(L)'
;MSSGPLPGPVETDRLELTCWDVSPPPTGFPSRFVLPARPIPSVMNTVPSGSAEKRVGMKEDLWAVLLGMTLFVGALIAMAVAGDSLQGHFGQPGGWSDSPWQSLVGKGSVPAWQASLTSLALLALVGIPAIAASRPLDKSGALFRVVPAFLATSALAFAAFVMAGQSVVKEYGFEYVFWALLLGLAISNTGGTPTWLRPAVRGELFIKWGLVLLGAEVLLGKLVALGLPGILVSWVVTPIVLVSTFLFGCHVLKIRSPSLVMVIAADMSVCGVSAAIATAAACRAKREELSLAIGLSLSFTAVMMVVMPLAFRYAGVDDIVGGAWIGGTIDSTGAVAAAGAALGDRAMKIATTVKMIQNVLIGVIAFAVSVYWAARYPTDEEGGGESGQAADGRPRAGFLSEVWQRFPKFVLGFLAASLIASSLAWSGSVGESIADGAVANVTKHLRNWLFCLAFVSIGLETNVRALLPALSGGRSLVLYVVGQSLNLTLTGLMAYLVFGWLFHDAIQEWLP
;
A
#
# COMPACT_ATOMS: atom_id res chain seq x y z
N MET A 1 -45.50 -65.13 23.13
CA MET A 1 -46.40 -63.98 22.87
C MET A 1 -45.85 -62.78 23.61
N SER A 2 -45.65 -61.66 22.89
CA SER A 2 -45.67 -60.27 23.40
C SER A 2 -44.53 -59.86 24.36
N SER A 3 -43.88 -58.70 24.28
CA SER A 3 -43.95 -57.48 23.44
C SER A 3 -42.72 -56.60 23.80
N GLY A 4 -42.44 -55.57 23.00
CA GLY A 4 -41.14 -54.89 22.88
C GLY A 4 -40.72 -53.89 23.97
N PRO A 5 -39.60 -53.16 23.75
CA PRO A 5 -38.90 -52.42 24.79
C PRO A 5 -39.04 -50.88 24.71
N LEU A 6 -38.54 -50.22 25.78
CA LEU A 6 -38.07 -48.82 25.96
C LEU A 6 -38.90 -47.97 26.94
N PRO A 7 -38.32 -46.90 27.57
CA PRO A 7 -36.91 -46.48 27.68
C PRO A 7 -36.45 -46.21 29.14
N GLY A 8 -35.13 -46.18 29.38
CA GLY A 8 -34.53 -45.75 30.65
C GLY A 8 -34.21 -44.24 30.69
N PRO A 9 -34.23 -43.58 31.87
CA PRO A 9 -33.90 -42.16 31.99
C PRO A 9 -32.51 -41.88 32.58
N VAL A 10 -31.88 -40.86 31.98
CA VAL A 10 -31.18 -39.68 32.55
C VAL A 10 -30.07 -39.88 33.61
N GLU A 11 -28.89 -39.38 33.23
CA GLU A 11 -27.67 -39.25 34.04
C GLU A 11 -27.42 -37.77 34.37
N THR A 12 -27.16 -37.45 35.65
CA THR A 12 -26.54 -36.18 36.08
C THR A 12 -25.73 -36.35 37.38
N ASP A 13 -24.61 -35.61 37.41
CA ASP A 13 -23.79 -35.13 38.54
C ASP A 13 -22.66 -36.01 39.12
N ARG A 14 -21.39 -35.59 38.94
CA ARG A 14 -20.67 -34.68 39.88
C ARG A 14 -19.22 -34.41 39.45
N LEU A 15 -18.80 -33.16 39.62
CA LEU A 15 -17.42 -32.65 39.64
C LEU A 15 -16.73 -32.98 40.97
N GLU A 16 -15.42 -33.29 40.98
CA GLU A 16 -14.46 -32.82 41.99
C GLU A 16 -13.02 -32.73 41.43
N LEU A 17 -12.32 -31.68 41.84
CA LEU A 17 -10.94 -31.29 41.53
C LEU A 17 -9.93 -31.95 42.47
N THR A 18 -8.75 -32.35 41.99
CA THR A 18 -7.53 -32.40 42.83
C THR A 18 -6.23 -32.18 42.06
N CYS A 19 -5.44 -31.24 42.60
CA CYS A 19 -3.99 -31.18 42.74
C CYS A 19 -3.07 -30.84 41.54
N TRP A 20 -2.36 -29.73 41.74
CA TRP A 20 -1.19 -29.24 41.05
C TRP A 20 0.03 -30.10 41.39
N ASP A 21 0.80 -30.50 40.38
CA ASP A 21 2.14 -31.07 40.58
C ASP A 21 3.16 -30.25 39.79
N VAL A 22 4.13 -29.68 40.53
CA VAL A 22 5.25 -28.88 40.02
C VAL A 22 6.49 -29.77 40.04
N SER A 23 7.08 -30.02 38.87
CA SER A 23 8.38 -30.71 38.73
C SER A 23 9.39 -29.78 38.01
N PRO A 24 10.68 -29.75 38.41
CA PRO A 24 11.72 -28.90 37.81
C PRO A 24 12.23 -29.48 36.47
N PRO A 25 12.95 -28.69 35.63
CA PRO A 25 13.11 -29.00 34.22
C PRO A 25 14.22 -30.01 33.96
N PRO A 26 14.10 -30.90 32.95
CA PRO A 26 15.26 -31.59 32.40
C PRO A 26 15.96 -30.69 31.38
N THR A 27 17.24 -30.49 31.65
CA THR A 27 18.28 -29.98 30.75
C THR A 27 18.30 -30.73 29.41
N GLY A 28 18.27 -30.00 28.30
CA GLY A 28 18.54 -30.56 26.98
C GLY A 28 17.85 -29.78 25.87
N PHE A 29 18.58 -28.91 25.19
CA PHE A 29 18.16 -28.34 23.90
C PHE A 29 18.05 -29.47 22.85
N PRO A 30 16.89 -29.70 22.22
CA PRO A 30 16.84 -30.46 20.98
C PRO A 30 16.89 -29.48 19.82
N SER A 31 17.98 -29.54 19.08
CA SER A 31 18.18 -28.95 17.76
C SER A 31 17.21 -29.58 16.75
N ARG A 32 16.00 -29.02 16.59
CA ARG A 32 15.15 -29.17 15.39
C ARG A 32 13.91 -28.28 15.50
N PHE A 33 13.99 -27.11 14.88
CA PHE A 33 12.84 -26.25 14.59
C PHE A 33 12.04 -26.89 13.44
N VAL A 34 11.12 -27.79 13.75
CA VAL A 34 10.17 -28.37 12.78
C VAL A 34 8.78 -27.88 13.13
N LEU A 35 8.22 -27.02 12.28
CA LEU A 35 6.86 -26.50 12.41
C LEU A 35 5.84 -27.62 12.12
N PRO A 36 4.92 -27.96 13.03
CA PRO A 36 3.84 -28.88 12.71
C PRO A 36 2.79 -28.16 11.87
N ALA A 37 2.68 -28.51 10.59
CA ALA A 37 1.56 -28.14 9.74
C ALA A 37 0.33 -28.97 10.17
N ARG A 38 -0.71 -28.31 10.69
CA ARG A 38 -2.03 -28.93 10.80
C ARG A 38 -2.85 -28.59 9.55
N PRO A 39 -3.39 -29.59 8.83
CA PRO A 39 -4.30 -29.33 7.72
C PRO A 39 -5.62 -28.75 8.23
N ILE A 40 -6.15 -27.77 7.50
CA ILE A 40 -7.45 -27.12 7.75
C ILE A 40 -8.55 -28.11 7.32
N PRO A 41 -9.60 -28.37 8.12
CA PRO A 41 -10.73 -29.18 7.68
C PRO A 41 -11.50 -28.47 6.54
N SER A 42 -11.71 -29.21 5.45
CA SER A 42 -12.48 -28.78 4.28
C SER A 42 -13.97 -28.74 4.62
N VAL A 43 -14.52 -27.53 4.79
CA VAL A 43 -15.97 -27.34 4.80
C VAL A 43 -16.42 -27.18 3.34
N MET A 44 -17.02 -28.24 2.79
CA MET A 44 -17.80 -28.17 1.56
C MET A 44 -18.96 -27.20 1.77
N ASN A 45 -18.91 -26.04 1.11
CA ASN A 45 -20.09 -25.27 0.78
C ASN A 45 -20.12 -25.10 -0.73
N THR A 46 -21.05 -25.80 -1.38
CA THR A 46 -21.37 -25.69 -2.80
C THR A 46 -22.04 -24.33 -3.05
N VAL A 47 -21.24 -23.34 -3.46
CA VAL A 47 -21.73 -22.13 -4.12
C VAL A 47 -21.56 -22.34 -5.62
N PRO A 48 -22.57 -22.10 -6.47
CA PRO A 48 -22.44 -22.30 -7.91
C PRO A 48 -21.30 -21.44 -8.45
N SER A 49 -20.36 -22.08 -9.14
CA SER A 49 -19.21 -21.45 -9.75
C SER A 49 -19.66 -20.46 -10.82
N GLY A 50 -19.66 -19.16 -10.47
CA GLY A 50 -19.51 -18.11 -11.46
C GLY A 50 -18.20 -18.36 -12.21
N SER A 51 -18.29 -18.49 -13.53
CA SER A 51 -17.21 -18.74 -14.48
C SER A 51 -15.85 -18.21 -14.00
N ALA A 52 -14.91 -19.12 -13.75
CA ALA A 52 -13.52 -18.82 -13.53
C ALA A 52 -12.95 -18.14 -14.79
N GLU A 53 -12.97 -16.81 -14.80
CA GLU A 53 -12.29 -16.01 -15.80
C GLU A 53 -10.78 -16.25 -15.64
N LYS A 54 -10.18 -16.95 -16.60
CA LYS A 54 -8.72 -17.17 -16.71
C LYS A 54 -8.02 -15.82 -16.53
N ARG A 55 -7.41 -15.59 -15.36
CA ARG A 55 -6.65 -14.36 -15.09
C ARG A 55 -5.43 -14.32 -16.01
N VAL A 56 -5.47 -13.44 -17.00
CA VAL A 56 -4.35 -13.14 -17.90
C VAL A 56 -3.34 -12.24 -17.16
N GLY A 57 -2.78 -12.74 -16.06
CA GLY A 57 -1.99 -11.93 -15.11
C GLY A 57 -0.64 -11.42 -15.63
N MET A 58 -0.09 -12.00 -16.70
CA MET A 58 1.21 -11.56 -17.25
C MET A 58 1.09 -10.43 -18.26
N LYS A 59 -0.03 -10.35 -19.00
CA LYS A 59 -0.21 -9.28 -20.01
C LYS A 59 -0.52 -7.94 -19.35
N GLU A 60 -1.34 -7.93 -18.29
CA GLU A 60 -1.74 -6.69 -17.63
C GLU A 60 -0.58 -5.99 -16.90
N ASP A 61 0.28 -6.73 -16.21
CA ASP A 61 1.45 -6.17 -15.53
C ASP A 61 2.44 -5.55 -16.52
N LEU A 62 2.65 -6.20 -17.66
CA LEU A 62 3.54 -5.70 -18.71
C LEU A 62 2.98 -4.43 -19.36
N TRP A 63 1.68 -4.41 -19.66
CA TRP A 63 1.00 -3.19 -20.13
C TRP A 63 1.11 -2.06 -19.10
N ALA A 64 0.99 -2.39 -17.82
CA ALA A 64 1.11 -1.41 -16.76
C ALA A 64 2.51 -0.78 -16.67
N VAL A 65 3.55 -1.61 -16.76
CA VAL A 65 4.94 -1.14 -16.84
C VAL A 65 5.16 -0.27 -18.07
N LEU A 66 4.74 -0.73 -19.24
CA LEU A 66 4.95 -0.02 -20.50
C LEU A 66 4.32 1.37 -20.48
N LEU A 67 3.09 1.48 -19.98
CA LEU A 67 2.34 2.73 -19.98
C LEU A 67 2.85 3.70 -18.92
N GLY A 68 3.20 3.22 -17.73
CA GLY A 68 3.88 4.02 -16.71
C GLY A 68 5.22 4.56 -17.21
N MET A 69 6.03 3.72 -17.86
CA MET A 69 7.31 4.13 -18.44
C MET A 69 7.15 5.11 -19.60
N THR A 70 6.12 4.95 -20.43
CA THR A 70 5.83 5.87 -21.53
C THR A 70 5.46 7.25 -21.01
N LEU A 71 4.62 7.32 -19.96
CA LEU A 71 4.31 8.59 -19.29
C LEU A 71 5.55 9.23 -18.66
N PHE A 72 6.42 8.43 -18.03
CA PHE A 72 7.65 8.94 -17.43
C PHE A 72 8.64 9.47 -18.47
N VAL A 73 8.95 8.69 -19.52
CA VAL A 73 9.83 9.13 -20.60
C VAL A 73 9.25 10.33 -21.33
N GLY A 74 7.93 10.35 -21.55
CA GLY A 74 7.22 11.51 -22.09
C GLY A 74 7.39 12.76 -21.22
N ALA A 75 7.33 12.63 -19.90
CA ALA A 75 7.58 13.73 -18.97
C ALA A 75 9.05 14.23 -19.03
N LEU A 76 10.02 13.32 -19.14
CA LEU A 76 11.43 13.70 -19.32
C LEU A 76 11.65 14.46 -20.62
N ILE A 77 11.10 13.97 -21.74
CA ILE A 77 11.19 14.65 -23.04
C ILE A 77 10.50 16.01 -22.99
N ALA A 78 9.30 16.07 -22.41
CA ALA A 78 8.58 17.33 -22.26
C ALA A 78 9.41 18.34 -21.45
N MET A 79 10.01 17.94 -20.32
CA MET A 79 10.88 18.80 -19.54
C MET A 79 12.17 19.20 -20.26
N ALA A 80 12.76 18.30 -21.04
CA ALA A 80 13.95 18.60 -21.84
C ALA A 80 13.66 19.63 -22.94
N VAL A 81 12.46 19.62 -23.52
CA VAL A 81 12.07 20.53 -24.62
C VAL A 81 11.49 21.85 -24.11
N ALA A 82 10.60 21.78 -23.13
CA ALA A 82 9.78 22.90 -22.68
C ALA A 82 10.29 23.53 -21.37
N GLY A 83 11.15 22.83 -20.61
CA GLY A 83 11.74 23.35 -19.38
C GLY A 83 10.69 23.87 -18.39
N ASP A 84 10.95 25.05 -17.83
CA ASP A 84 10.08 25.69 -16.83
C ASP A 84 8.72 26.12 -17.37
N SER A 85 8.51 26.16 -18.69
CA SER A 85 7.19 26.48 -19.25
C SER A 85 6.12 25.44 -18.89
N LEU A 86 6.52 24.22 -18.47
CA LEU A 86 5.60 23.18 -18.00
C LEU A 86 5.11 23.40 -16.56
N GLN A 87 5.72 24.31 -15.81
CA GLN A 87 5.31 24.57 -14.43
C GLN A 87 3.84 25.00 -14.38
N GLY A 88 3.06 24.34 -13.51
CA GLY A 88 1.63 24.60 -13.34
C GLY A 88 0.71 24.05 -14.43
N HIS A 89 1.24 23.46 -15.52
CA HIS A 89 0.40 22.89 -16.58
C HIS A 89 -0.22 21.55 -16.21
N PHE A 90 0.35 20.81 -15.27
CA PHE A 90 -0.26 19.61 -14.68
C PHE A 90 -0.53 19.88 -13.21
N GLY A 91 -1.62 19.31 -12.70
CA GLY A 91 -2.10 19.65 -11.38
C GLY A 91 -3.36 18.88 -11.00
N GLN A 92 -3.81 19.16 -9.79
CA GLN A 92 -5.05 18.66 -9.21
C GLN A 92 -5.75 19.84 -8.52
N PRO A 93 -7.04 19.72 -8.16
CA PRO A 93 -7.75 20.78 -7.46
C PRO A 93 -6.97 21.29 -6.24
N GLY A 94 -6.94 22.62 -6.08
CA GLY A 94 -6.25 23.29 -4.99
C GLY A 94 -6.99 23.22 -3.65
N GLY A 95 -6.39 23.82 -2.62
CA GLY A 95 -7.07 23.98 -1.33
C GLY A 95 -8.13 25.08 -1.36
N TRP A 96 -9.14 24.97 -0.49
CA TRP A 96 -10.18 25.98 -0.30
C TRP A 96 -10.57 26.08 1.17
N SER A 97 -11.21 27.20 1.57
CA SER A 97 -11.75 27.42 2.92
C SER A 97 -13.26 27.68 2.87
N ASP A 98 -13.66 28.70 2.10
CA ASP A 98 -15.03 29.22 2.13
C ASP A 98 -15.91 28.58 1.05
N SER A 99 -15.37 28.43 -0.17
CA SER A 99 -16.11 27.87 -1.30
C SER A 99 -15.28 26.87 -2.11
N PRO A 100 -15.85 25.72 -2.49
CA PRO A 100 -15.17 24.74 -3.33
C PRO A 100 -14.67 25.32 -4.66
N TRP A 101 -15.31 26.38 -5.18
CA TRP A 101 -14.88 27.04 -6.41
C TRP A 101 -13.46 27.61 -6.35
N GLN A 102 -12.96 27.96 -5.16
CA GLN A 102 -11.58 28.40 -4.98
C GLN A 102 -10.57 27.30 -5.34
N SER A 103 -10.94 26.02 -5.18
CA SER A 103 -10.07 24.89 -5.56
C SER A 103 -9.82 24.82 -7.07
N LEU A 104 -10.69 25.44 -7.88
CA LEU A 104 -10.61 25.44 -9.34
C LEU A 104 -9.74 26.58 -9.87
N VAL A 105 -9.73 27.71 -9.19
CA VAL A 105 -8.94 28.87 -9.63
C VAL A 105 -7.47 28.67 -9.21
N GLY A 106 -7.22 28.20 -7.98
CA GLY A 106 -5.86 28.03 -7.47
C GLY A 106 -5.11 29.36 -7.28
N LYS A 107 -3.85 29.29 -6.83
CA LYS A 107 -2.96 30.46 -6.60
C LYS A 107 -1.78 30.53 -7.60
N GLY A 108 -1.76 29.66 -8.61
CA GLY A 108 -0.66 29.53 -9.57
C GLY A 108 -0.83 30.39 -10.81
N SER A 109 0.18 30.38 -11.68
CA SER A 109 0.17 31.05 -13.00
C SER A 109 -0.88 30.47 -13.96
N VAL A 110 -1.20 29.19 -13.83
CA VAL A 110 -2.24 28.49 -14.57
C VAL A 110 -3.38 28.14 -13.60
N PRO A 111 -4.66 28.38 -13.97
CA PRO A 111 -5.79 27.98 -13.15
C PRO A 111 -5.81 26.48 -12.84
N ALA A 112 -6.12 26.11 -11.60
CA ALA A 112 -6.06 24.71 -11.15
C ALA A 112 -7.02 23.78 -11.93
N TRP A 113 -8.16 24.28 -12.41
CA TRP A 113 -9.09 23.53 -13.27
C TRP A 113 -8.45 23.17 -14.61
N GLN A 114 -7.68 24.07 -15.21
CA GLN A 114 -6.99 23.84 -16.48
C GLN A 114 -5.90 22.78 -16.27
N ALA A 115 -5.10 22.92 -15.21
CA ALA A 115 -4.06 21.95 -14.85
C ALA A 115 -4.63 20.55 -14.51
N SER A 116 -5.83 20.50 -13.95
CA SER A 116 -6.54 19.24 -13.68
C SER A 116 -7.04 18.61 -14.97
N LEU A 117 -7.60 19.41 -15.89
CA LEU A 117 -8.10 18.92 -17.18
C LEU A 117 -6.98 18.43 -18.09
N THR A 118 -5.84 19.11 -18.15
CA THR A 118 -4.66 18.65 -18.92
C THR A 118 -4.14 17.31 -18.39
N SER A 119 -4.07 17.15 -17.07
CA SER A 119 -3.67 15.90 -16.42
C SER A 119 -4.64 14.77 -16.76
N LEU A 120 -5.95 15.02 -16.62
CA LEU A 120 -6.99 14.05 -16.96
C LEU A 120 -7.06 13.76 -18.46
N ALA A 121 -6.82 14.73 -19.32
CA ALA A 121 -6.80 14.56 -20.77
C ALA A 121 -5.63 13.68 -21.21
N LEU A 122 -4.44 13.88 -20.64
CA LEU A 122 -3.29 13.02 -20.88
C LEU A 122 -3.55 11.59 -20.39
N LEU A 123 -4.12 11.43 -19.18
CA LEU A 123 -4.50 10.12 -18.66
C LEU A 123 -5.63 9.46 -19.45
N ALA A 124 -6.57 10.23 -20.01
CA ALA A 124 -7.62 9.71 -20.89
C ALA A 124 -7.03 9.24 -22.22
N LEU A 125 -6.12 10.03 -22.80
CA LEU A 125 -5.43 9.72 -24.07
C LEU A 125 -4.67 8.39 -24.00
N VAL A 126 -4.04 8.10 -22.86
CA VAL A 126 -3.26 6.86 -22.67
C VAL A 126 -4.14 5.75 -22.07
N GLY A 127 -5.00 6.08 -21.11
CA GLY A 127 -5.84 5.16 -20.34
C GLY A 127 -6.97 4.53 -21.13
N ILE A 128 -7.70 5.31 -21.93
CA ILE A 128 -8.85 4.81 -22.68
C ILE A 128 -8.44 3.75 -23.71
N PRO A 129 -7.40 3.97 -24.56
CA PRO A 129 -6.92 2.94 -25.48
C PRO A 129 -6.39 1.70 -24.75
N ALA A 130 -5.66 1.88 -23.64
CA ALA A 130 -5.11 0.75 -22.88
C ALA A 130 -6.21 -0.13 -22.27
N ILE A 131 -7.24 0.49 -21.67
CA ILE A 131 -8.39 -0.24 -21.13
C ILE A 131 -9.16 -0.94 -22.26
N ALA A 132 -9.35 -0.28 -23.41
CA ALA A 132 -10.01 -0.87 -24.56
C ALA A 132 -9.21 -2.06 -25.14
N ALA A 133 -7.88 -1.94 -25.25
CA ALA A 133 -7.00 -2.99 -25.77
C ALA A 133 -6.86 -4.20 -24.83
N SER A 134 -7.02 -3.99 -23.53
CA SER A 134 -6.96 -5.07 -22.53
C SER A 134 -8.18 -6.02 -22.54
N ARG A 135 -9.23 -5.72 -23.32
CA ARG A 135 -10.43 -6.57 -23.40
C ARG A 135 -10.31 -7.62 -24.51
N PRO A 136 -10.78 -8.86 -24.27
CA PRO A 136 -10.96 -9.83 -25.34
C PRO A 136 -11.93 -9.25 -26.38
N LEU A 137 -11.52 -9.37 -27.65
CA LEU A 137 -12.12 -8.77 -28.84
C LEU A 137 -13.64 -8.99 -28.94
N ASP A 138 -14.41 -8.02 -28.46
CA ASP A 138 -15.68 -7.68 -29.12
C ASP A 138 -15.53 -6.25 -29.65
N LYS A 139 -15.04 -6.18 -30.89
CA LYS A 139 -14.35 -5.02 -31.49
C LYS A 139 -15.27 -3.87 -31.90
N SER A 140 -16.58 -3.97 -31.72
CA SER A 140 -17.51 -2.89 -32.06
C SER A 140 -18.05 -2.22 -30.80
N GLY A 141 -17.67 -0.96 -30.57
CA GLY A 141 -18.21 -0.13 -29.48
C GLY A 141 -17.50 -0.22 -28.12
N ALA A 142 -16.31 -0.85 -28.03
CA ALA A 142 -15.54 -0.89 -26.78
C ALA A 142 -15.14 0.52 -26.30
N LEU A 143 -14.67 1.37 -27.21
CA LEU A 143 -14.33 2.78 -26.94
C LEU A 143 -15.55 3.57 -26.43
N PHE A 144 -16.69 3.45 -27.11
CA PHE A 144 -17.95 4.11 -26.72
C PHE A 144 -18.44 3.71 -25.32
N ARG A 145 -18.07 2.52 -24.82
CA ARG A 145 -18.37 2.08 -23.46
C ARG A 145 -17.32 2.53 -22.43
N VAL A 146 -16.05 2.62 -22.82
CA VAL A 146 -14.95 2.99 -21.92
C VAL A 146 -14.91 4.49 -21.65
N VAL A 147 -15.15 5.33 -22.66
CA VAL A 147 -15.12 6.79 -22.53
C VAL A 147 -16.04 7.31 -21.42
N PRO A 148 -17.36 7.04 -21.42
CA PRO A 148 -18.25 7.55 -20.38
C PRO A 148 -17.90 6.99 -19.00
N ALA A 149 -17.49 5.72 -18.92
CA ALA A 149 -17.04 5.11 -17.69
C ALA A 149 -15.81 5.83 -17.12
N PHE A 150 -14.81 6.11 -17.96
CA PHE A 150 -13.57 6.78 -17.57
C PHE A 150 -13.82 8.22 -17.12
N LEU A 151 -14.68 8.94 -17.82
CA LEU A 151 -15.08 10.30 -17.44
C LEU A 151 -15.81 10.30 -16.09
N ALA A 152 -16.70 9.36 -15.85
CA ALA A 152 -17.40 9.25 -14.57
C ALA A 152 -16.46 8.88 -13.41
N THR A 153 -15.54 7.93 -13.59
CA THR A 153 -14.52 7.63 -12.57
C THR A 153 -13.58 8.82 -12.33
N SER A 154 -13.25 9.58 -13.38
CA SER A 154 -12.44 10.80 -13.27
C SER A 154 -13.17 11.91 -12.53
N ALA A 155 -14.48 12.05 -12.74
CA ALA A 155 -15.32 13.00 -12.00
C ALA A 155 -15.38 12.66 -10.51
N LEU A 156 -15.48 11.36 -10.16
CA LEU A 156 -15.40 10.91 -8.77
C LEU A 156 -14.03 11.19 -8.15
N ALA A 157 -12.95 10.92 -8.88
CA ALA A 157 -11.59 11.23 -8.43
C ALA A 157 -11.37 12.74 -8.25
N PHE A 158 -11.94 13.55 -9.15
CA PHE A 158 -11.93 15.01 -9.04
C PHE A 158 -12.69 15.48 -7.80
N ALA A 159 -13.88 14.94 -7.54
CA ALA A 159 -14.64 15.23 -6.34
C ALA A 159 -13.87 14.85 -5.06
N ALA A 160 -13.16 13.72 -5.06
CA ALA A 160 -12.31 13.32 -3.93
C ALA A 160 -11.18 14.32 -3.66
N PHE A 161 -10.52 14.84 -4.70
CA PHE A 161 -9.51 15.89 -4.54
C PHE A 161 -10.11 17.19 -4.03
N VAL A 162 -11.26 17.61 -4.55
CA VAL A 162 -11.95 18.82 -4.06
C VAL A 162 -12.30 18.67 -2.59
N MET A 163 -12.86 17.54 -2.15
CA MET A 163 -13.18 17.31 -0.73
C MET A 163 -11.95 17.30 0.16
N ALA A 164 -10.86 16.65 -0.28
CA ALA A 164 -9.58 16.65 0.44
C ALA A 164 -8.91 18.04 0.49
N GLY A 165 -9.25 18.94 -0.44
CA GLY A 165 -8.75 20.29 -0.51
C GLY A 165 -9.32 21.24 0.56
N GLN A 166 -10.40 20.87 1.26
CA GLN A 166 -10.97 21.73 2.31
C GLN A 166 -9.96 21.88 3.46
N SER A 167 -9.70 23.12 3.85
CA SER A 167 -8.82 23.53 4.95
C SER A 167 -8.94 22.66 6.20
N VAL A 168 -10.16 22.50 6.73
CA VAL A 168 -10.44 21.66 7.91
C VAL A 168 -10.10 20.19 7.66
N VAL A 169 -10.52 19.65 6.52
CA VAL A 169 -10.29 18.24 6.16
C VAL A 169 -8.79 17.95 6.04
N LYS A 170 -8.05 18.88 5.45
CA LYS A 170 -6.60 18.83 5.30
C LYS A 170 -5.90 18.93 6.66
N GLU A 171 -6.42 19.72 7.58
CA GLU A 171 -5.90 19.85 8.94
C GLU A 171 -6.07 18.57 9.77
N TYR A 172 -7.15 17.82 9.57
CA TYR A 172 -7.34 16.50 10.17
C TYR A 172 -6.60 15.37 9.45
N GLY A 173 -5.91 15.65 8.33
CA GLY A 173 -5.09 14.66 7.62
C GLY A 173 -5.88 13.70 6.73
N PHE A 174 -7.15 14.02 6.45
CA PHE A 174 -7.97 13.22 5.54
C PHE A 174 -7.58 13.49 4.08
N GLU A 175 -6.68 12.67 3.55
CA GLU A 175 -6.20 12.81 2.18
C GLU A 175 -7.23 12.39 1.13
N TYR A 176 -6.94 12.73 -0.13
CA TYR A 176 -7.76 12.34 -1.28
C TYR A 176 -7.98 10.83 -1.38
N VAL A 177 -7.03 10.01 -0.90
CA VAL A 177 -7.13 8.55 -0.85
C VAL A 177 -8.33 8.11 -0.02
N PHE A 178 -8.53 8.72 1.15
CA PHE A 178 -9.66 8.43 2.05
C PHE A 178 -10.99 8.74 1.36
N TRP A 179 -11.10 9.94 0.78
CA TRP A 179 -12.31 10.37 0.09
C TRP A 179 -12.60 9.57 -1.18
N ALA A 180 -11.57 9.22 -1.95
CA ALA A 180 -11.69 8.38 -3.13
C ALA A 180 -12.26 7.00 -2.79
N LEU A 181 -11.72 6.36 -1.75
CA LEU A 181 -12.22 5.07 -1.26
C LEU A 181 -13.66 5.20 -0.72
N LEU A 182 -13.93 6.23 0.09
CA LEU A 182 -15.22 6.47 0.72
C LEU A 182 -16.33 6.70 -0.32
N LEU A 183 -16.08 7.53 -1.35
CA LEU A 183 -17.03 7.75 -2.44
C LEU A 183 -17.33 6.46 -3.20
N GLY A 184 -16.29 5.70 -3.55
CA GLY A 184 -16.46 4.42 -4.22
C GLY A 184 -17.29 3.44 -3.39
N LEU A 185 -16.98 3.31 -2.09
CA LEU A 185 -17.70 2.47 -1.14
C LEU A 185 -19.16 2.90 -0.97
N ALA A 186 -19.42 4.20 -0.87
CA ALA A 186 -20.77 4.74 -0.74
C ALA A 186 -21.62 4.35 -1.94
N ILE A 187 -21.08 4.47 -3.17
CA ILE A 187 -21.80 4.09 -4.39
C ILE A 187 -22.02 2.57 -4.46
N SER A 188 -20.97 1.78 -4.22
CA SER A 188 -21.06 0.31 -4.34
C SER A 188 -21.96 -0.34 -3.29
N ASN A 189 -22.14 0.28 -2.12
CA ASN A 189 -22.93 -0.30 -1.02
C ASN A 189 -24.35 0.30 -0.87
N THR A 190 -24.68 1.39 -1.56
CA THR A 190 -26.05 1.95 -1.59
C THR A 190 -26.86 1.45 -2.77
N GLY A 191 -26.35 1.64 -3.99
CA GLY A 191 -27.03 1.27 -5.25
C GLY A 191 -26.34 0.17 -6.04
N GLY A 192 -25.15 -0.27 -5.60
CA GLY A 192 -24.29 -1.15 -6.39
C GLY A 192 -23.59 -0.41 -7.53
N THR A 193 -22.44 -0.90 -7.95
CA THR A 193 -21.68 -0.26 -9.04
C THR A 193 -22.34 -0.50 -10.38
N PRO A 194 -22.80 0.57 -11.08
CA PRO A 194 -23.50 0.43 -12.35
C PRO A 194 -22.66 -0.33 -13.38
N THR A 195 -23.30 -1.20 -14.16
CA THR A 195 -22.62 -2.04 -15.16
C THR A 195 -21.89 -1.22 -16.22
N TRP A 196 -22.40 -0.02 -16.56
CA TRP A 196 -21.75 0.89 -17.50
C TRP A 196 -20.48 1.54 -16.95
N LEU A 197 -20.27 1.57 -15.63
CA LEU A 197 -19.08 2.14 -14.99
C LEU A 197 -17.93 1.12 -14.87
N ARG A 198 -18.27 -0.16 -14.72
CA ARG A 198 -17.33 -1.29 -14.63
C ARG A 198 -16.20 -1.26 -15.67
N PRO A 199 -16.42 -0.80 -16.92
CA PRO A 199 -15.36 -0.70 -17.89
C PRO A 199 -14.12 0.08 -17.46
N ALA A 200 -14.26 1.15 -16.68
CA ALA A 200 -13.17 1.99 -16.24
C ALA A 200 -12.70 1.69 -14.81
N VAL A 201 -13.42 0.82 -14.09
CA VAL A 201 -13.09 0.41 -12.73
C VAL A 201 -11.95 -0.60 -12.78
N ARG A 202 -10.72 -0.09 -12.95
CA ARG A 202 -9.49 -0.88 -13.11
C ARG A 202 -8.45 -0.44 -12.08
N GLY A 203 -8.82 -0.55 -10.80
CA GLY A 203 -8.00 -0.04 -9.70
C GLY A 203 -6.57 -0.60 -9.70
N GLU A 204 -6.44 -1.90 -9.93
CA GLU A 204 -5.14 -2.57 -10.01
C GLU A 204 -4.27 -2.04 -11.17
N LEU A 205 -4.86 -1.74 -12.32
CA LEU A 205 -4.13 -1.18 -13.47
C LEU A 205 -3.59 0.22 -13.13
N PHE A 206 -4.45 1.11 -12.64
CA PHE A 206 -4.08 2.49 -12.32
C PHE A 206 -3.04 2.56 -11.20
N ILE A 207 -3.15 1.73 -10.16
CA ILE A 207 -2.11 1.65 -9.13
C ILE A 207 -0.77 1.23 -9.71
N LYS A 208 -0.73 0.20 -10.56
CA LYS A 208 0.54 -0.27 -11.13
C LYS A 208 1.22 0.83 -11.94
N TRP A 209 0.46 1.63 -12.69
CA TRP A 209 1.01 2.77 -13.43
C TRP A 209 1.54 3.84 -12.48
N GLY A 210 0.76 4.20 -11.46
CA GLY A 210 1.16 5.17 -10.46
C GLY A 210 2.41 4.74 -9.71
N LEU A 211 2.55 3.46 -9.37
CA LEU A 211 3.74 2.92 -8.72
C LEU A 211 4.97 3.00 -9.63
N VAL A 212 4.83 2.78 -10.95
CA VAL A 212 5.96 2.99 -11.88
C VAL A 212 6.41 4.45 -11.88
N LEU A 213 5.46 5.41 -11.92
CA LEU A 213 5.77 6.84 -11.82
C LEU A 213 6.36 7.23 -10.45
N LEU A 214 5.90 6.60 -9.36
CA LEU A 214 6.47 6.79 -8.02
C LEU A 214 7.95 6.43 -7.98
N GLY A 215 8.39 5.43 -8.77
CA GLY A 215 9.79 5.05 -8.87
C GLY A 215 10.70 6.17 -9.35
N ALA A 216 10.21 7.03 -10.25
CA ALA A 216 10.97 8.19 -10.73
C ALA A 216 11.26 9.22 -9.62
N GLU A 217 10.43 9.29 -8.57
CA GLU A 217 10.67 10.19 -7.44
C GLU A 217 11.77 9.67 -6.52
N VAL A 218 12.06 8.37 -6.57
CA VAL A 218 13.07 7.73 -5.73
C VAL A 218 14.45 7.89 -6.38
N LEU A 219 15.10 9.03 -6.13
CA LEU A 219 16.45 9.31 -6.62
C LEU A 219 17.51 8.62 -5.75
N LEU A 220 18.15 7.59 -6.29
CA LEU A 220 19.19 6.81 -5.61
C LEU A 220 20.38 7.67 -5.15
N GLY A 221 20.77 8.68 -5.92
CA GLY A 221 21.83 9.61 -5.54
C GLY A 221 21.49 10.43 -4.29
N LYS A 222 20.24 10.90 -4.19
CA LYS A 222 19.74 11.60 -3.00
C LYS A 222 19.66 10.65 -1.81
N LEU A 223 19.27 9.38 -1.99
CA LEU A 223 19.26 8.39 -0.90
C LEU A 223 20.64 8.13 -0.29
N VAL A 224 21.69 8.05 -1.11
CA VAL A 224 23.06 7.76 -0.65
C VAL A 224 23.67 8.96 0.06
N ALA A 225 23.45 10.17 -0.45
CA ALA A 225 23.98 11.40 0.14
C ALA A 225 23.25 11.81 1.44
N LEU A 226 21.95 11.51 1.56
CA LEU A 226 21.11 11.97 2.68
C LEU A 226 20.90 10.95 3.81
N GLY A 227 21.29 9.68 3.65
CA GLY A 227 20.47 8.61 4.23
C GLY A 227 21.12 7.51 5.07
N LEU A 228 22.41 7.50 5.40
CA LEU A 228 22.94 6.37 6.21
C LEU A 228 22.17 6.19 7.54
N PRO A 229 21.84 7.27 8.30
CA PRO A 229 20.94 7.19 9.45
C PRO A 229 19.54 6.64 9.12
N GLY A 230 18.87 7.19 8.11
CA GLY A 230 17.51 6.80 7.74
C GLY A 230 17.41 5.39 7.18
N ILE A 231 18.45 4.94 6.46
CA ILE A 231 18.61 3.57 5.96
C ILE A 231 18.73 2.61 7.13
N LEU A 232 19.57 2.90 8.13
CA LEU A 232 19.73 2.04 9.32
C LEU A 232 18.41 1.87 10.08
N VAL A 233 17.68 2.97 10.30
CA VAL A 233 16.35 2.91 10.95
C VAL A 233 15.41 2.06 10.10
N SER A 234 15.29 2.37 8.81
CA SER A 234 14.32 1.69 7.93
C SER A 234 14.63 0.20 7.76
N TRP A 235 15.89 -0.17 7.55
CA TRP A 235 16.30 -1.57 7.32
C TRP A 235 16.25 -2.45 8.55
N VAL A 236 16.34 -1.89 9.76
CA VAL A 236 16.23 -2.65 11.01
C VAL A 236 14.78 -2.72 11.46
N VAL A 237 14.10 -1.59 11.54
CA VAL A 237 12.73 -1.51 12.07
C VAL A 237 11.76 -2.28 11.18
N THR A 238 11.80 -2.03 9.87
CA THR A 238 10.79 -2.54 8.93
C THR A 238 10.68 -4.06 8.94
N PRO A 239 11.77 -4.85 8.80
CA PRO A 239 11.66 -6.31 8.81
C PRO A 239 11.21 -6.84 10.18
N ILE A 240 11.66 -6.23 11.28
CA ILE A 240 11.29 -6.66 12.63
C ILE A 240 9.78 -6.46 12.86
N VAL A 241 9.25 -5.29 12.52
CA VAL A 241 7.82 -4.99 12.66
C VAL A 241 6.99 -5.87 11.74
N LEU A 242 7.39 -6.01 10.47
CA LEU A 242 6.67 -6.83 9.49
C LEU A 242 6.58 -8.29 9.94
N VAL A 243 7.71 -8.91 10.29
CA VAL A 243 7.75 -10.32 10.67
C VAL A 243 7.05 -10.54 12.00
N SER A 244 7.30 -9.70 13.01
CA SER A 244 6.69 -9.85 14.34
C SER A 244 5.18 -9.71 14.28
N THR A 245 4.68 -8.70 13.56
CA THR A 245 3.24 -8.47 13.38
C THR A 245 2.61 -9.60 12.58
N PHE A 246 3.28 -10.09 11.53
CA PHE A 246 2.78 -11.23 10.76
C PHE A 246 2.67 -12.50 11.61
N LEU A 247 3.69 -12.81 12.40
CA LEU A 247 3.70 -13.96 13.30
C LEU A 247 2.62 -13.82 14.38
N PHE A 248 2.48 -12.64 14.97
CA PHE A 248 1.46 -12.34 15.97
C PHE A 248 0.04 -12.53 15.40
N GLY A 249 -0.25 -11.99 14.22
CA GLY A 249 -1.55 -12.12 13.56
C GLY A 249 -1.91 -13.57 13.22
N CYS A 250 -0.92 -14.35 12.76
CA CYS A 250 -1.13 -15.76 12.38
C CYS A 250 -1.24 -16.70 13.58
N HIS A 251 -0.39 -16.54 14.60
CA HIS A 251 -0.27 -17.52 15.69
C HIS A 251 -1.03 -17.13 16.96
N VAL A 252 -1.05 -15.85 17.30
CA VAL A 252 -1.68 -15.37 18.54
C VAL A 252 -3.13 -15.00 18.28
N LEU A 253 -3.39 -14.10 17.31
CA LEU A 253 -4.75 -13.70 16.95
C LEU A 253 -5.48 -14.74 16.09
N LYS A 254 -4.74 -15.68 15.48
CA LYS A 254 -5.30 -16.76 14.64
C LYS A 254 -6.26 -16.21 13.58
N ILE A 255 -5.85 -15.13 12.90
CA ILE A 255 -6.62 -14.54 11.81
C ILE A 255 -6.60 -15.55 10.65
N ARG A 256 -7.81 -15.89 10.15
CA ARG A 256 -7.98 -16.97 9.16
C ARG A 256 -7.31 -16.68 7.81
N SER A 257 -7.17 -15.40 7.45
CA SER A 257 -6.56 -14.97 6.18
C SER A 257 -5.13 -14.49 6.41
N PRO A 258 -4.09 -15.27 6.03
CA PRO A 258 -2.71 -14.84 6.13
C PRO A 258 -2.39 -13.67 5.20
N SER A 259 -3.04 -13.57 4.03
CA SER A 259 -2.85 -12.47 3.09
C SER A 259 -3.26 -11.14 3.72
N LEU A 260 -4.41 -11.11 4.41
CA LEU A 260 -4.84 -9.93 5.17
C LEU A 260 -3.81 -9.53 6.23
N VAL A 261 -3.30 -10.49 7.01
CA VAL A 261 -2.29 -10.23 8.04
C VAL A 261 -1.02 -9.66 7.43
N MET A 262 -0.55 -10.22 6.31
CA MET A 262 0.64 -9.73 5.61
C MET A 262 0.44 -8.33 5.06
N VAL A 263 -0.71 -8.04 4.44
CA VAL A 263 -1.02 -6.71 3.90
C VAL A 263 -1.09 -5.68 5.02
N ILE A 264 -1.74 -5.97 6.14
CA ILE A 264 -1.79 -5.10 7.32
C ILE A 264 -0.38 -4.88 7.89
N ALA A 265 0.41 -5.95 8.06
CA ALA A 265 1.77 -5.86 8.61
C ALA A 265 2.70 -5.04 7.70
N ALA A 266 2.61 -5.22 6.38
CA ALA A 266 3.41 -4.48 5.40
C ALA A 266 2.96 -3.03 5.24
N ASP A 267 1.67 -2.75 5.35
CA ASP A 267 1.13 -1.39 5.36
C ASP A 267 1.79 -0.55 6.46
N MET A 268 1.63 -0.97 7.72
CA MET A 268 2.09 -0.20 8.87
C MET A 268 3.62 -0.14 9.05
N SER A 269 4.37 -1.12 8.52
CA SER A 269 5.81 -1.23 8.79
C SER A 269 6.69 -0.52 7.76
N VAL A 270 6.14 -0.10 6.63
CA VAL A 270 6.90 0.41 5.48
C VAL A 270 6.48 1.84 5.16
N CYS A 271 5.55 2.00 4.22
CA CYS A 271 5.15 3.29 3.65
C CYS A 271 3.62 3.40 3.53
N GLY A 272 2.89 2.62 4.33
CA GLY A 272 1.45 2.54 4.26
C GLY A 272 0.96 1.89 2.98
N VAL A 273 0.11 2.64 2.29
CA VAL A 273 -0.74 2.14 1.22
C VAL A 273 0.05 1.53 0.06
N SER A 274 1.21 2.08 -0.29
CA SER A 274 2.01 1.55 -1.42
C SER A 274 2.59 0.15 -1.11
N ALA A 275 3.00 -0.08 0.14
CA ALA A 275 3.45 -1.40 0.59
C ALA A 275 2.29 -2.38 0.74
N ALA A 276 1.13 -1.92 1.23
CA ALA A 276 -0.09 -2.72 1.30
C ALA A 276 -0.45 -3.27 -0.09
N ILE A 277 -0.38 -2.43 -1.13
CA ILE A 277 -0.70 -2.85 -2.50
C ILE A 277 0.36 -3.80 -3.04
N ALA A 278 1.65 -3.48 -2.91
CA ALA A 278 2.72 -4.32 -3.44
C ALA A 278 2.70 -5.72 -2.83
N THR A 279 2.46 -5.81 -1.52
CA THR A 279 2.31 -7.09 -0.83
C THR A 279 0.99 -7.78 -1.13
N ALA A 280 -0.11 -7.05 -1.28
CA ALA A 280 -1.40 -7.61 -1.75
C ALA A 280 -1.27 -8.28 -3.11
N ALA A 281 -0.52 -7.69 -4.05
CA ALA A 281 -0.23 -8.30 -5.34
C ALA A 281 0.65 -9.56 -5.19
N ALA A 282 1.70 -9.49 -4.37
CA ALA A 282 2.62 -10.61 -4.12
C ALA A 282 1.95 -11.81 -3.45
N CYS A 283 1.04 -11.57 -2.50
CA CYS A 283 0.32 -12.61 -1.76
C CYS A 283 -1.05 -12.96 -2.35
N ARG A 284 -1.46 -12.30 -3.44
CA ARG A 284 -2.77 -12.41 -4.08
C ARG A 284 -3.94 -12.15 -3.12
N ALA A 285 -3.81 -11.12 -2.29
CA ALA A 285 -4.86 -10.69 -1.37
C ALA A 285 -6.12 -10.28 -2.11
N LYS A 286 -7.26 -10.37 -1.42
CA LYS A 286 -8.54 -9.92 -1.98
C LYS A 286 -8.62 -8.39 -1.96
N ARG A 287 -9.42 -7.79 -2.86
CA ARG A 287 -9.60 -6.33 -2.93
C ARG A 287 -10.16 -5.78 -1.62
N GLU A 288 -11.03 -6.55 -0.98
CA GLU A 288 -11.59 -6.25 0.33
C GLU A 288 -10.50 -6.18 1.41
N GLU A 289 -9.58 -7.14 1.43
CA GLU A 289 -8.48 -7.16 2.41
C GLU A 289 -7.57 -5.93 2.26
N LEU A 290 -7.29 -5.54 1.02
CA LEU A 290 -6.55 -4.32 0.71
C LEU A 290 -7.32 -3.06 1.16
N SER A 291 -8.61 -2.95 0.83
CA SER A 291 -9.46 -1.83 1.26
C SER A 291 -9.52 -1.69 2.78
N LEU A 292 -9.60 -2.82 3.49
CA LEU A 292 -9.61 -2.84 4.96
C LEU A 292 -8.29 -2.35 5.53
N ALA A 293 -7.15 -2.83 5.02
CA ALA A 293 -5.83 -2.39 5.46
C ALA A 293 -5.64 -0.88 5.25
N ILE A 294 -5.99 -0.38 4.06
CA ILE A 294 -5.92 1.07 3.74
C ILE A 294 -6.83 1.89 4.66
N GLY A 295 -8.06 1.43 4.91
CA GLY A 295 -8.99 2.12 5.80
C GLY A 295 -8.46 2.24 7.23
N LEU A 296 -7.86 1.17 7.76
CA LEU A 296 -7.18 1.20 9.06
C LEU A 296 -5.98 2.16 9.02
N SER A 297 -5.15 2.07 7.99
CA SER A 297 -3.97 2.91 7.78
C SER A 297 -4.28 4.40 7.84
N LEU A 298 -5.26 4.84 7.05
CA LEU A 298 -5.65 6.24 6.97
C LEU A 298 -6.27 6.75 8.27
N SER A 299 -7.05 5.89 8.95
CA SER A 299 -7.67 6.24 10.23
C SER A 299 -6.61 6.50 11.31
N PHE A 300 -5.62 5.61 11.44
CA PHE A 300 -4.52 5.79 12.39
C PHE A 300 -3.58 6.92 11.99
N THR A 301 -3.31 7.08 10.69
CA THR A 301 -2.48 8.17 10.17
C THR A 301 -3.07 9.53 10.53
N ALA A 302 -4.38 9.74 10.37
CA ALA A 302 -5.05 10.98 10.77
C ALA A 302 -4.87 11.28 12.26
N VAL A 303 -5.04 10.27 13.12
CA VAL A 303 -4.84 10.41 14.57
C VAL A 303 -3.38 10.73 14.90
N MET A 304 -2.43 9.97 14.35
CA MET A 304 -1.00 10.13 14.65
C MET A 304 -0.45 11.47 14.14
N MET A 305 -0.95 11.97 13.00
CA MET A 305 -0.57 13.27 12.47
C MET A 305 -0.81 14.41 13.45
N VAL A 306 -1.91 14.35 14.20
CA VAL A 306 -2.27 15.36 15.20
C VAL A 306 -1.63 15.05 16.55
N VAL A 307 -1.69 13.80 16.99
CA VAL A 307 -1.28 13.41 18.35
C VAL A 307 0.24 13.41 18.52
N MET A 308 1.01 12.93 17.54
CA MET A 308 2.46 12.79 17.71
C MET A 308 3.19 14.14 17.89
N PRO A 309 2.97 15.16 17.05
CA PRO A 309 3.63 16.45 17.24
C PRO A 309 3.31 17.07 18.59
N LEU A 310 2.04 16.98 19.04
CA LEU A 310 1.61 17.48 20.35
C LEU A 310 2.30 16.74 21.50
N ALA A 311 2.34 15.41 21.41
CA ALA A 311 2.99 14.57 22.42
C ALA A 311 4.50 14.87 22.52
N PHE A 312 5.19 15.05 21.39
CA PHE A 312 6.61 15.33 21.35
C PHE A 312 6.95 16.72 21.89
N ARG A 313 6.15 17.74 21.56
CA ARG A 313 6.29 19.08 22.14
C ARG A 313 6.07 19.06 23.65
N TYR A 314 5.08 18.32 24.14
CA TYR A 314 4.83 18.19 25.58
C TYR A 314 5.95 17.43 26.31
N ALA A 315 6.47 16.36 25.70
CA ALA A 315 7.55 15.56 26.26
C ALA A 315 8.95 16.19 26.09
N GLY A 316 9.07 17.33 25.40
CA GLY A 316 10.34 18.00 25.15
C GLY A 316 11.29 17.18 24.26
N VAL A 317 10.75 16.40 23.33
CA VAL A 317 11.55 15.61 22.38
C VAL A 317 12.23 16.55 21.39
N ASP A 318 13.53 16.34 21.15
CA ASP A 318 14.31 17.08 20.17
C ASP A 318 13.70 16.99 18.75
N ASP A 319 13.71 18.10 18.00
CA ASP A 319 13.08 18.21 16.68
C ASP A 319 13.64 17.20 15.67
N ILE A 320 14.94 16.88 15.74
CA ILE A 320 15.59 15.96 14.82
C ILE A 320 15.09 14.54 15.08
N VAL A 321 15.10 14.13 16.36
CA VAL A 321 14.59 12.82 16.78
C VAL A 321 13.08 12.71 16.52
N GLY A 322 12.32 13.75 16.87
CA GLY A 322 10.89 13.82 16.63
C GLY A 322 10.53 13.75 15.15
N GLY A 323 11.28 14.45 14.29
CA GLY A 323 11.16 14.39 12.84
C GLY A 323 11.42 12.98 12.29
N ALA A 324 12.53 12.35 12.69
CA ALA A 324 12.83 10.98 12.27
C ALA A 324 11.78 9.96 12.75
N TRP A 325 11.26 10.15 13.97
CA TRP A 325 10.22 9.30 14.55
C TRP A 325 8.89 9.45 13.80
N ILE A 326 8.46 10.68 13.49
CA ILE A 326 7.27 10.94 12.64
C ILE A 326 7.47 10.32 11.26
N GLY A 327 8.61 10.58 10.63
CA GLY A 327 8.92 10.10 9.28
C GLY A 327 8.89 8.58 9.16
N GLY A 328 9.32 7.88 10.21
CA GLY A 328 9.34 6.42 10.22
C GLY A 328 8.01 5.73 10.55
N THR A 329 7.00 6.46 11.04
CA THR A 329 5.77 5.86 11.62
C THR A 329 4.46 6.34 11.02
N ILE A 330 4.37 7.57 10.51
CA ILE A 330 3.14 8.07 9.90
C ILE A 330 3.05 7.57 8.45
N ASP A 331 1.98 6.90 8.08
CA ASP A 331 1.87 6.13 6.83
C ASP A 331 1.27 6.91 5.64
N SER A 332 1.49 8.22 5.62
CA SER A 332 1.20 9.08 4.47
C SER A 332 2.25 10.18 4.33
N THR A 333 2.74 10.40 3.12
CA THR A 333 3.71 11.45 2.81
C THR A 333 3.19 12.86 3.14
N GLY A 334 1.90 13.13 2.87
CA GLY A 334 1.31 14.44 3.17
C GLY A 334 1.11 14.64 4.67
N ALA A 335 0.64 13.61 5.37
CA ALA A 335 0.50 13.64 6.83
C ALA A 335 1.86 13.75 7.54
N VAL A 336 2.90 13.05 7.06
CA VAL A 336 4.28 13.16 7.57
C VAL A 336 4.79 14.59 7.45
N ALA A 337 4.60 15.22 6.28
CA ALA A 337 5.04 16.60 6.07
C ALA A 337 4.28 17.58 6.98
N ALA A 338 2.97 17.41 7.13
CA ALA A 338 2.15 18.24 8.00
C ALA A 338 2.52 18.08 9.48
N ALA A 339 2.66 16.85 9.96
CA ALA A 339 3.06 16.56 11.34
C ALA A 339 4.49 17.04 11.64
N GLY A 340 5.42 16.84 10.70
CA GLY A 340 6.78 17.36 10.81
C GLY A 340 6.82 18.88 10.84
N ALA A 341 6.03 19.56 10.00
CA ALA A 341 5.91 21.02 10.02
C ALA A 341 5.34 21.55 11.34
N ALA A 342 4.43 20.81 11.98
CA ALA A 342 3.88 21.16 13.29
C ALA A 342 4.92 21.08 14.43
N LEU A 343 6.02 20.35 14.25
CA LEU A 343 7.19 20.37 15.13
C LEU A 343 8.18 21.48 14.76
N GLY A 344 8.45 21.64 13.47
CA GLY A 344 9.32 22.69 12.95
C GLY A 344 9.93 22.35 11.59
N ASP A 345 10.53 23.33 10.92
CA ASP A 345 11.05 23.15 9.55
C ASP A 345 12.15 22.08 9.46
N ARG A 346 13.01 21.99 10.47
CA ARG A 346 14.04 20.94 10.56
C ARG A 346 13.42 19.55 10.69
N ALA A 347 12.44 19.40 11.59
CA ALA A 347 11.71 18.16 11.78
C ALA A 347 10.97 17.73 10.50
N MET A 348 10.33 18.67 9.79
CA MET A 348 9.66 18.41 8.51
C MET A 348 10.62 17.84 7.45
N LYS A 349 11.78 18.47 7.26
CA LYS A 349 12.80 18.01 6.30
C LYS A 349 13.24 16.59 6.64
N ILE A 350 13.58 16.32 7.89
CA ILE A 350 14.00 14.99 8.33
C ILE A 350 12.88 13.97 8.17
N ALA A 351 11.66 14.29 8.61
CA ALA A 351 10.52 13.40 8.54
C ALA A 351 10.20 12.96 7.11
N THR A 352 10.15 13.92 6.19
CA THR A 352 9.91 13.66 4.77
C THR A 352 11.04 12.86 4.14
N THR A 353 12.29 13.14 4.49
CA THR A 353 13.46 12.37 4.04
C THR A 353 13.43 10.92 4.54
N VAL A 354 13.20 10.69 5.84
CA VAL A 354 13.14 9.33 6.41
C VAL A 354 12.01 8.53 5.75
N LYS A 355 10.83 9.13 5.56
CA LYS A 355 9.72 8.46 4.87
C LYS A 355 10.08 8.10 3.42
N MET A 356 10.74 9.01 2.70
CA MET A 356 11.18 8.76 1.33
C MET A 356 12.14 7.55 1.25
N ILE A 357 13.06 7.41 2.21
CA ILE A 357 13.98 6.27 2.30
C ILE A 357 13.20 4.96 2.50
N GLN A 358 12.15 4.94 3.32
CA GLN A 358 11.31 3.75 3.51
C GLN A 358 10.62 3.29 2.21
N ASN A 359 10.27 4.20 1.30
CA ASN A 359 9.65 3.84 0.01
C ASN A 359 10.55 2.95 -0.87
N VAL A 360 11.86 2.97 -0.66
CA VAL A 360 12.83 2.15 -1.40
C VAL A 360 12.66 0.67 -1.05
N LEU A 361 12.24 0.37 0.18
CA LEU A 361 12.08 -1.00 0.68
C LEU A 361 10.90 -1.74 0.05
N ILE A 362 9.98 -1.03 -0.63
CA ILE A 362 8.81 -1.64 -1.28
C ILE A 362 9.23 -2.79 -2.20
N GLY A 363 10.25 -2.58 -3.03
CA GLY A 363 10.70 -3.60 -3.98
C GLY A 363 11.30 -4.83 -3.30
N VAL A 364 12.11 -4.61 -2.26
CA VAL A 364 12.73 -5.67 -1.46
C VAL A 364 11.68 -6.50 -0.74
N ILE A 365 10.70 -5.84 -0.13
CA ILE A 365 9.64 -6.50 0.64
C ILE A 365 8.68 -7.24 -0.30
N ALA A 366 8.30 -6.65 -1.43
CA ALA A 366 7.46 -7.32 -2.41
C ALA A 366 8.13 -8.61 -2.93
N PHE A 367 9.44 -8.57 -3.17
CA PHE A 367 10.22 -9.76 -3.52
C PHE A 367 10.24 -10.80 -2.39
N ALA A 368 10.59 -10.38 -1.16
CA ALA A 368 10.64 -11.28 0.00
C ALA A 368 9.30 -11.94 0.29
N VAL A 369 8.19 -11.18 0.21
CA VAL A 369 6.83 -11.70 0.37
C VAL A 369 6.50 -12.68 -0.76
N SER A 370 6.87 -12.39 -2.01
CA SER A 370 6.64 -13.31 -3.15
C SER A 370 7.37 -14.64 -2.95
N VAL A 371 8.63 -14.60 -2.51
CA VAL A 371 9.46 -15.77 -2.17
C VAL A 371 8.82 -16.56 -1.03
N TYR A 372 8.44 -15.88 0.06
CA TYR A 372 7.81 -16.51 1.21
C TYR A 372 6.46 -17.16 0.84
N TRP A 373 5.63 -16.46 0.06
CA TRP A 373 4.33 -16.99 -0.36
C TRP A 373 4.48 -18.19 -1.29
N ALA A 374 5.41 -18.14 -2.25
CA ALA A 374 5.71 -19.29 -3.12
C ALA A 374 6.19 -20.51 -2.31
N ALA A 375 6.95 -20.29 -1.24
CA ALA A 375 7.44 -21.38 -0.39
C ALA A 375 6.36 -21.99 0.51
N ARG A 376 5.41 -21.18 1.00
CA ARG A 376 4.44 -21.57 2.05
C ARG A 376 3.03 -21.86 1.55
N TYR A 377 2.62 -21.28 0.44
CA TYR A 377 1.27 -21.41 -0.11
C TYR A 377 1.34 -21.75 -1.60
N PRO A 378 1.79 -22.96 -2.00
CA PRO A 378 1.88 -23.33 -3.39
C PRO A 378 0.51 -23.28 -4.08
N THR A 379 0.49 -22.93 -5.35
CA THR A 379 -0.73 -22.94 -6.17
C THR A 379 -0.91 -24.34 -6.76
N ASP A 380 -2.01 -25.04 -6.44
CA ASP A 380 -2.30 -26.42 -6.91
C ASP A 380 -2.61 -26.53 -8.41
N GLU A 381 -2.13 -25.61 -9.26
CA GLU A 381 -2.53 -25.52 -10.68
C GLU A 381 -1.63 -26.29 -11.66
N GLU A 382 -0.52 -26.90 -11.24
CA GLU A 382 0.28 -27.77 -12.12
C GLU A 382 0.49 -29.17 -11.52
N GLY A 383 -0.43 -30.07 -11.87
CA GLY A 383 -0.17 -31.52 -11.91
C GLY A 383 -0.81 -32.33 -10.78
N GLY A 384 -1.92 -33.00 -11.10
CA GLY A 384 -2.38 -34.15 -10.34
C GLY A 384 -1.26 -35.21 -10.28
N GLY A 385 -0.67 -35.34 -9.10
CA GLY A 385 0.39 -36.28 -8.79
C GLY A 385 0.56 -36.31 -7.29
N GLU A 386 0.03 -37.37 -6.69
CA GLU A 386 0.05 -37.78 -5.29
C GLU A 386 1.07 -37.08 -4.37
N SER A 387 0.54 -36.50 -3.28
CA SER A 387 1.11 -36.63 -1.94
C SER A 387 2.63 -36.39 -1.80
N GLY A 388 3.12 -35.22 -2.15
CA GLY A 388 4.50 -34.83 -1.89
C GLY A 388 4.65 -33.95 -0.64
N GLN A 389 4.58 -34.51 0.57
CA GLN A 389 5.16 -33.86 1.75
C GLN A 389 6.62 -33.50 1.44
N ALA A 390 7.01 -32.23 1.68
CA ALA A 390 8.37 -31.76 1.49
C ALA A 390 9.29 -32.43 2.54
N ALA A 391 9.79 -33.62 2.24
CA ALA A 391 10.67 -34.39 3.11
C ALA A 391 12.16 -34.27 2.74
N ASP A 392 12.52 -33.56 1.68
CA ASP A 392 13.93 -33.41 1.30
C ASP A 392 14.18 -31.99 0.78
N GLY A 393 15.17 -31.29 1.34
CA GLY A 393 15.43 -29.85 1.19
C GLY A 393 15.92 -29.41 -0.19
N ARG A 394 15.41 -30.00 -1.27
CA ARG A 394 15.72 -29.62 -2.65
C ARG A 394 14.72 -28.56 -3.13
N PRO A 395 15.17 -27.51 -3.85
CA PRO A 395 14.24 -26.59 -4.48
C PRO A 395 13.37 -27.36 -5.48
N ARG A 396 12.05 -27.36 -5.24
CA ARG A 396 11.07 -28.00 -6.12
C ARG A 396 11.22 -27.44 -7.54
N ALA A 397 11.17 -28.31 -8.54
CA ALA A 397 11.06 -27.88 -9.93
C ALA A 397 9.86 -26.91 -10.04
N GLY A 398 10.12 -25.68 -10.51
CA GLY A 398 9.10 -24.64 -10.62
C GLY A 398 9.06 -23.59 -9.51
N PHE A 399 9.84 -23.68 -8.42
CA PHE A 399 9.85 -22.65 -7.36
C PHE A 399 10.15 -21.25 -7.90
N LEU A 400 11.21 -21.11 -8.72
CA LEU A 400 11.54 -19.83 -9.35
C LEU A 400 10.45 -19.33 -10.30
N SER A 401 9.75 -20.24 -10.98
CA SER A 401 8.60 -19.90 -11.83
C SER A 401 7.45 -19.36 -10.98
N GLU A 402 7.12 -20.00 -9.86
CA GLU A 402 6.07 -19.54 -8.96
C GLU A 402 6.42 -18.20 -8.30
N VAL A 403 7.67 -18.02 -7.86
CA VAL A 403 8.17 -16.73 -7.37
C VAL A 403 8.00 -15.65 -8.44
N TRP A 404 8.38 -15.92 -9.69
CA TRP A 404 8.22 -14.97 -10.80
C TRP A 404 6.75 -14.67 -11.11
N GLN A 405 5.88 -15.68 -11.06
CA GLN A 405 4.45 -15.51 -11.28
C GLN A 405 3.78 -14.67 -10.17
N ARG A 406 4.24 -14.77 -8.93
CA ARG A 406 3.74 -13.97 -7.80
C ARG A 406 4.37 -12.60 -7.71
N PHE A 407 5.63 -12.49 -8.12
CA PHE A 407 6.36 -11.23 -8.07
C PHE A 407 5.62 -10.14 -8.86
N PRO A 408 5.29 -9.01 -8.22
CA PRO A 408 4.62 -7.90 -8.91
C PRO A 408 5.58 -7.27 -9.93
N LYS A 409 5.34 -7.50 -11.22
CA LYS A 409 6.29 -7.09 -12.27
C LYS A 409 6.36 -5.57 -12.45
N PHE A 410 5.34 -4.84 -11.98
CA PHE A 410 5.39 -3.37 -11.93
C PHE A 410 6.56 -2.85 -11.08
N VAL A 411 7.06 -3.63 -10.11
CA VAL A 411 8.25 -3.27 -9.32
C VAL A 411 9.50 -3.14 -10.21
N LEU A 412 9.60 -3.91 -11.29
CA LEU A 412 10.68 -3.74 -12.27
C LEU A 412 10.57 -2.39 -12.98
N GLY A 413 9.36 -1.95 -13.31
CA GLY A 413 9.11 -0.62 -13.86
C GLY A 413 9.45 0.49 -12.87
N PHE A 414 9.08 0.35 -11.60
CA PHE A 414 9.49 1.25 -10.52
C PHE A 414 11.02 1.38 -10.43
N LEU A 415 11.74 0.24 -10.43
CA LEU A 415 13.20 0.23 -10.36
C LEU A 415 13.83 0.83 -11.62
N ALA A 416 13.30 0.53 -12.80
CA ALA A 416 13.77 1.11 -14.06
C ALA A 416 13.58 2.63 -14.09
N ALA A 417 12.41 3.14 -13.67
CA ALA A 417 12.15 4.57 -13.58
C ALA A 417 13.10 5.27 -12.59
N SER A 418 13.33 4.67 -11.41
CA SER A 418 14.29 5.15 -10.41
C SER A 418 15.72 5.20 -10.96
N LEU A 419 16.16 4.15 -11.66
CA LEU A 419 17.50 4.09 -12.27
C LEU A 419 17.68 5.14 -13.36
N ILE A 420 16.68 5.35 -14.22
CA ILE A 420 16.73 6.36 -15.29
C ILE A 420 16.71 7.78 -14.70
N ALA A 421 15.85 8.06 -13.72
CA ALA A 421 15.82 9.36 -13.05
C ALA A 421 17.16 9.66 -12.36
N SER A 422 17.71 8.65 -11.67
CA SER A 422 18.98 8.78 -10.95
C SER A 422 20.18 8.91 -11.88
N SER A 423 20.22 8.17 -12.99
CA SER A 423 21.31 8.28 -13.96
C SER A 423 21.29 9.62 -14.68
N LEU A 424 20.10 10.16 -14.96
CA LEU A 424 19.97 11.50 -15.51
C LEU A 424 20.40 12.58 -14.51
N ALA A 425 19.99 12.46 -13.24
CA ALA A 425 20.44 13.38 -12.19
C ALA A 425 21.97 13.37 -12.02
N TRP A 426 22.62 12.22 -12.19
CA TRP A 426 24.07 12.11 -12.12
C TRP A 426 24.79 12.65 -13.38
N SER A 427 24.10 12.83 -14.50
CA SER A 427 24.72 13.31 -15.75
C SER A 427 25.14 14.79 -15.74
N GLY A 428 24.79 15.54 -14.69
CA GLY A 428 25.14 16.94 -14.47
C GLY A 428 23.93 17.80 -14.13
N SER A 429 24.15 19.10 -13.94
CA SER A 429 23.10 20.05 -13.50
C SER A 429 21.89 20.14 -14.43
N VAL A 430 22.11 19.99 -15.75
CA VAL A 430 21.03 19.95 -16.74
C VAL A 430 20.21 18.66 -16.63
N GLY A 431 20.87 17.53 -16.38
CA GLY A 431 20.17 16.26 -16.18
C GLY A 431 19.38 16.24 -14.87
N GLU A 432 19.94 16.80 -13.80
CA GLU A 432 19.27 16.96 -12.51
C GLU A 432 18.02 17.84 -12.62
N SER A 433 18.10 18.99 -13.29
CA SER A 433 16.93 19.87 -13.47
C SER A 433 15.82 19.23 -14.30
N ILE A 434 16.17 18.44 -15.33
CA ILE A 434 15.18 17.69 -16.12
C ILE A 434 14.52 16.60 -15.27
N ALA A 435 15.30 15.83 -14.51
CA ALA A 435 14.79 14.76 -13.67
C ALA A 435 13.87 15.29 -12.56
N ASP A 436 14.36 16.27 -11.79
CA ASP A 436 13.59 16.89 -10.70
C ASP A 436 12.37 17.64 -11.23
N GLY A 437 12.50 18.35 -12.35
CA GLY A 437 11.38 19.04 -12.99
C GLY A 437 10.32 18.08 -13.52
N ALA A 438 10.71 16.93 -14.09
CA ALA A 438 9.77 15.93 -14.60
C ALA A 438 9.01 15.24 -13.46
N VAL A 439 9.70 15.03 -12.34
CA VAL A 439 9.09 14.57 -11.09
C VAL A 439 8.10 15.59 -10.57
N ALA A 440 8.58 16.80 -10.26
CA ALA A 440 7.81 17.81 -9.56
C ALA A 440 6.61 18.35 -10.37
N ASN A 441 6.79 18.57 -11.68
CA ASN A 441 5.81 19.29 -12.49
C ASN A 441 4.87 18.38 -13.30
N VAL A 442 5.20 17.10 -13.48
CA VAL A 442 4.41 16.20 -14.34
C VAL A 442 4.06 14.90 -13.63
N THR A 443 5.05 14.04 -13.39
CA THR A 443 4.78 12.65 -12.96
C THR A 443 4.18 12.56 -11.57
N LYS A 444 4.54 13.46 -10.64
CA LYS A 444 3.90 13.57 -9.32
C LYS A 444 2.39 13.78 -9.44
N HIS A 445 1.96 14.69 -10.31
CA HIS A 445 0.55 15.00 -10.52
C HIS A 445 -0.19 13.85 -11.20
N LEU A 446 0.39 13.28 -12.27
CA LEU A 446 -0.20 12.13 -12.96
C LEU A 446 -0.32 10.91 -12.04
N ARG A 447 0.69 10.65 -11.20
CA ARG A 447 0.65 9.60 -10.19
C ARG A 447 -0.48 9.83 -9.20
N ASN A 448 -0.62 11.03 -8.64
CA ASN A 448 -1.69 11.32 -7.68
C ASN A 448 -3.07 11.05 -8.30
N TRP A 449 -3.28 11.45 -9.55
CA TRP A 449 -4.50 11.15 -10.30
C TRP A 449 -4.71 9.64 -10.50
N LEU A 450 -3.67 8.91 -10.93
CA LEU A 450 -3.72 7.46 -11.09
C LEU A 450 -4.07 6.75 -9.78
N PHE A 451 -3.45 7.15 -8.67
CA PHE A 451 -3.78 6.64 -7.34
C PHE A 451 -5.22 6.98 -6.95
N CYS A 452 -5.67 8.22 -7.15
CA CYS A 452 -7.04 8.62 -6.85
C CYS A 452 -8.06 7.80 -7.66
N LEU A 453 -7.88 7.67 -8.98
CA LEU A 453 -8.68 6.81 -9.86
C LEU A 453 -8.69 5.36 -9.38
N ALA A 454 -7.55 4.88 -8.89
CA ALA A 454 -7.44 3.54 -8.39
C ALA A 454 -8.24 3.30 -7.10
N PHE A 455 -8.14 4.20 -6.12
CA PHE A 455 -8.89 4.09 -4.87
C PHE A 455 -10.40 4.26 -5.06
N VAL A 456 -10.82 5.15 -5.97
CA VAL A 456 -12.22 5.22 -6.43
C VAL A 456 -12.64 3.87 -6.99
N SER A 457 -11.83 3.29 -7.88
CA SER A 457 -12.14 2.00 -8.52
C SER A 457 -12.23 0.86 -7.49
N ILE A 458 -11.27 0.80 -6.56
CA ILE A 458 -11.25 -0.18 -5.47
C ILE A 458 -12.50 -0.03 -4.60
N GLY A 459 -12.87 1.19 -4.22
CA GLY A 459 -14.09 1.45 -3.44
C GLY A 459 -15.34 1.00 -4.19
N LEU A 460 -15.41 1.26 -5.50
CA LEU A 460 -16.52 0.82 -6.37
C LEU A 460 -16.62 -0.71 -6.49
N GLU A 461 -15.56 -1.47 -6.25
CA GLU A 461 -15.62 -2.95 -6.26
C GLU A 461 -15.80 -3.55 -4.87
N THR A 462 -15.55 -2.76 -3.83
CA THR A 462 -15.53 -3.28 -2.46
C THR A 462 -16.94 -3.43 -1.89
N ASN A 463 -17.26 -4.63 -1.43
CA ASN A 463 -18.50 -4.93 -0.73
C ASN A 463 -18.28 -4.96 0.80
N VAL A 464 -18.84 -3.99 1.52
CA VAL A 464 -18.70 -3.89 2.98
C VAL A 464 -19.32 -5.08 3.70
N ARG A 465 -20.37 -5.70 3.13
CA ARG A 465 -20.95 -6.92 3.73
C ARG A 465 -20.00 -8.11 3.64
N ALA A 466 -19.18 -8.19 2.59
CA ALA A 466 -18.12 -9.19 2.48
C ALA A 466 -16.95 -8.92 3.44
N LEU A 467 -16.80 -7.66 3.88
CA LEU A 467 -15.82 -7.22 4.88
C LEU A 467 -16.26 -7.47 6.33
N LEU A 468 -17.57 -7.48 6.60
CA LEU A 468 -18.12 -7.67 7.93
C LEU A 468 -17.53 -8.90 8.66
N PRO A 469 -17.36 -10.08 8.05
CA PRO A 469 -16.70 -11.21 8.71
C PRO A 469 -15.26 -10.92 9.15
N ALA A 470 -14.48 -10.19 8.34
CA ALA A 470 -13.10 -9.81 8.67
C ALA A 470 -13.02 -8.72 9.76
N LEU A 471 -14.08 -7.93 9.93
CA LEU A 471 -14.23 -6.92 10.98
C LEU A 471 -14.88 -7.47 12.27
N SER A 472 -15.77 -8.46 12.14
CA SER A 472 -16.66 -8.95 13.20
C SER A 472 -15.95 -9.54 14.42
N GLY A 473 -14.67 -9.87 14.29
CA GLY A 473 -13.86 -10.36 15.40
C GLY A 473 -13.00 -9.30 16.10
N GLY A 474 -12.93 -8.05 15.61
CA GLY A 474 -12.01 -7.01 16.11
C GLY A 474 -10.51 -7.31 15.93
N ARG A 475 -10.15 -8.53 15.56
CA ARG A 475 -8.77 -9.03 15.47
C ARG A 475 -7.91 -8.22 14.51
N SER A 476 -8.47 -7.77 13.38
CA SER A 476 -7.75 -6.93 12.40
C SER A 476 -7.39 -5.57 12.99
N LEU A 477 -8.27 -4.97 13.80
CA LEU A 477 -8.00 -3.73 14.52
C LEU A 477 -6.96 -3.96 15.62
N VAL A 478 -7.08 -5.04 16.41
CA VAL A 478 -6.09 -5.40 17.44
C VAL A 478 -4.72 -5.65 16.82
N LEU A 479 -4.66 -6.34 15.68
CA LEU A 479 -3.43 -6.55 14.91
C LEU A 479 -2.80 -5.21 14.53
N TYR A 480 -3.61 -4.29 13.99
CA TYR A 480 -3.16 -2.96 13.58
C TYR A 480 -2.63 -2.16 14.79
N VAL A 481 -3.40 -2.10 15.88
CA VAL A 481 -3.01 -1.38 17.11
C VAL A 481 -1.71 -1.93 17.70
N VAL A 482 -1.60 -3.24 17.86
CA VAL A 482 -0.41 -3.88 18.47
C VAL A 482 0.80 -3.72 17.56
N GLY A 483 0.65 -3.97 16.26
CA GLY A 483 1.73 -3.80 15.29
C GLY A 483 2.18 -2.35 15.17
N GLN A 484 1.24 -1.40 15.15
CA GLN A 484 1.56 0.03 15.08
C GLN A 484 2.18 0.55 16.37
N SER A 485 1.79 0.00 17.52
CA SER A 485 2.45 0.31 18.81
C SER A 485 3.89 -0.20 18.84
N LEU A 486 4.14 -1.41 18.30
CA LEU A 486 5.49 -1.95 18.13
C LEU A 486 6.30 -1.09 17.17
N ASN A 487 5.71 -0.70 16.02
CA ASN A 487 6.35 0.17 15.04
C ASN A 487 6.72 1.52 15.66
N LEU A 488 5.78 2.15 16.37
CA LEU A 488 5.97 3.41 17.06
C LEU A 488 7.11 3.31 18.08
N THR A 489 7.10 2.28 18.92
CA THR A 489 8.12 2.11 19.97
C THR A 489 9.50 1.84 19.38
N LEU A 490 9.59 0.90 18.43
CA LEU A 490 10.87 0.49 17.85
C LEU A 490 11.47 1.61 16.99
N THR A 491 10.64 2.31 16.22
CA THR A 491 11.09 3.49 15.45
C THR A 491 11.57 4.59 16.38
N GLY A 492 10.87 4.86 17.49
CA GLY A 492 11.30 5.85 18.47
C GLY A 492 12.65 5.53 19.09
N LEU A 493 12.85 4.27 19.50
CA LEU A 493 14.13 3.80 20.02
C LEU A 493 15.25 3.96 18.98
N MET A 494 15.01 3.55 17.74
CA MET A 494 15.99 3.65 16.67
C MET A 494 16.26 5.11 16.26
N ALA A 495 15.24 5.97 16.23
CA ALA A 495 15.40 7.40 15.98
C ALA A 495 16.26 8.03 17.07
N TYR A 496 16.02 7.72 18.35
CA TYR A 496 16.83 8.22 19.45
C TYR A 496 18.29 7.72 19.37
N LEU A 497 18.50 6.44 19.11
CA LEU A 497 19.84 5.86 18.98
C LEU A 497 20.63 6.44 17.80
N VAL A 498 19.98 6.55 16.63
CA VAL A 498 20.67 6.91 15.39
C VAL A 498 20.80 8.43 15.25
N PHE A 499 19.71 9.17 15.43
CA PHE A 499 19.67 10.62 15.23
C PHE A 499 20.02 11.40 16.50
N GLY A 500 19.80 10.82 17.68
CA GLY A 500 20.13 11.45 18.96
C GLY A 500 21.55 11.15 19.45
N TRP A 501 22.13 10.00 19.10
CA TRP A 501 23.43 9.57 19.65
C TRP A 501 24.48 9.26 18.58
N LEU A 502 24.22 8.32 17.66
CA LEU A 502 25.25 7.79 16.76
C LEU A 502 25.69 8.77 15.66
N PHE A 503 24.76 9.57 15.12
CA PHE A 503 25.01 10.51 14.02
C PHE A 503 24.64 11.96 14.38
N HIS A 504 24.56 12.30 15.66
CA HIS A 504 24.09 13.60 16.12
C HIS A 504 24.83 14.77 15.45
N ASP A 505 26.17 14.75 15.50
CA ASP A 505 27.02 15.83 14.98
C ASP A 505 26.93 15.93 13.45
N ALA A 506 26.92 14.79 12.75
CA ALA A 506 26.81 14.74 11.30
C ALA A 506 25.47 15.27 10.78
N ILE A 507 24.39 15.09 11.55
CA ILE A 507 23.06 15.58 11.17
C ILE A 507 22.92 17.08 11.47
N GLN A 508 23.54 17.59 12.54
CA GLN A 508 23.57 19.02 12.87
C GLN A 508 24.31 19.83 11.79
N GLU A 509 25.43 19.33 11.26
CA GLU A 509 26.13 19.96 10.13
C GLU A 509 25.31 19.96 8.83
N TRP A 510 24.39 19.01 8.70
CA TRP A 510 23.59 18.79 7.49
C TRP A 510 22.32 19.66 7.43
N LEU A 511 21.79 20.10 8.58
CA LEU A 511 20.64 21.00 8.67
C LEU A 511 21.08 22.41 9.10
N PRO A 512 21.28 23.35 8.16
CA PRO A 512 21.65 24.73 8.48
C PRO A 512 20.57 25.48 9.27
#